data_AF-A0A842YB05-F1
#
_entry.id   AF-A0A842YB05-F1
#
_cell.length_a   1.000
_cell.length_b   1.000
_cell.length_c   1.000
_cell.angle_alpha   90.00
_cell.angle_beta   90.00
_cell.angle_gamma   90.00
#
_symmetry.space_group_name_H-M   'P 1'
#
loop_
_entity.id
_entity.type
_entity.pdbx_description
1 polymer ?
#
loop_
_entity_poly.entity_id
_entity_poly.type
_entity_poly.pdbx_seq_one_letter_code
_entity_poly.pdbx_strand_id
1 'polypeptide(L)'
;EGLGSAIIRESNETYLLALIDRVQASIVQRIVTIAETENLILGETSLGLTGRAITTGQKPSIIAKELKLHSGNLWTDSHQLVFVEDGLAMGAAVAARCMNSMGTTRCPMGGRAGDRCIMAERMKLQSKK
;
A
#
# COMPACT_ATOMS: atom_id res chain seq x y z
N GLU A 1 -18.85 -2.76 30.28
CA GLU A 1 -19.47 -2.71 28.93
C GLU A 1 -18.41 -2.23 27.94
N GLY A 2 -18.37 -2.75 26.70
CA GLY A 2 -17.36 -2.36 25.71
C GLY A 2 -17.76 -1.11 24.93
N LEU A 3 -16.79 -0.34 24.43
CA LEU A 3 -17.08 0.89 23.66
C LEU A 3 -17.95 0.60 22.43
N GLY A 4 -17.70 -0.52 21.75
CA GLY A 4 -18.50 -0.95 20.59
C GLY A 4 -19.96 -1.26 20.94
N SER A 5 -20.22 -1.90 22.08
CA SER A 5 -21.60 -2.21 22.50
C SER A 5 -22.37 -0.94 22.88
N ALA A 6 -21.69 0.06 23.46
CA ALA A 6 -22.31 1.36 23.74
C ALA A 6 -22.72 2.09 22.44
N ILE A 7 -21.84 2.13 21.44
CA ILE A 7 -22.11 2.78 20.14
C ILE A 7 -23.26 2.10 19.40
N ILE A 8 -23.33 0.76 19.41
CA ILE A 8 -24.43 0.04 18.77
C ILE A 8 -25.76 0.36 19.45
N ARG A 9 -25.79 0.47 20.78
CA ARG A 9 -26.99 0.80 21.55
C ARG A 9 -27.49 2.22 21.28
N GLU A 10 -26.58 3.19 21.17
CA GLU A 10 -26.90 4.61 20.94
C GLU A 10 -27.19 4.93 19.47
N SER A 11 -26.70 4.10 18.55
CA SER A 11 -26.85 4.31 17.11
C SER A 11 -27.30 3.01 16.44
N ASN A 12 -26.42 2.36 15.69
CA ASN A 12 -26.63 1.05 15.09
C ASN A 12 -25.28 0.47 14.61
N GLU A 13 -25.31 -0.78 14.15
CA GLU A 13 -24.13 -1.47 13.64
C GLU A 13 -23.51 -0.79 12.42
N THR A 14 -24.32 -0.26 11.49
CA THR A 14 -23.84 0.46 10.31
C THR A 14 -23.02 1.68 10.68
N TYR A 15 -23.45 2.41 11.72
CA TYR A 15 -22.72 3.56 12.24
C TYR A 15 -21.37 3.15 12.83
N LEU A 16 -21.32 2.06 13.59
CA LEU A 16 -20.06 1.51 14.12
C LEU A 16 -19.09 1.14 12.99
N LEU A 17 -19.56 0.47 11.93
CA LEU A 17 -18.73 0.10 10.78
C LEU A 17 -18.20 1.33 10.03
N ALA A 18 -19.04 2.34 9.81
CA ALA A 18 -18.62 3.60 9.20
C ALA A 18 -17.59 4.36 10.05
N LEU A 19 -17.77 4.35 11.38
CA LEU A 19 -16.82 4.92 12.33
C LEU A 19 -15.46 4.20 12.25
N ILE A 20 -15.45 2.86 12.21
CA ILE A 20 -14.23 2.06 12.05
C ILE A 20 -13.52 2.46 10.76
N ASP A 21 -14.26 2.59 9.65
CA ASP A 21 -13.68 2.98 8.36
C ASP A 21 -13.03 4.37 8.42
N ARG A 22 -13.67 5.34 9.07
CA ARG A 22 -13.14 6.69 9.29
C ARG A 22 -11.91 6.70 10.19
N VAL A 23 -11.93 5.94 11.28
CA VAL A 23 -10.79 5.84 12.20
C VAL A 23 -9.58 5.23 11.50
N GLN A 24 -9.77 4.17 10.70
CA GLN A 24 -8.67 3.54 9.95
C GLN A 24 -8.08 4.50 8.90
N ALA A 25 -8.91 5.25 8.17
CA ALA A 25 -8.41 6.27 7.24
C ALA A 25 -7.64 7.39 7.96
N SER A 26 -8.12 7.82 9.14
CA SER A 26 -7.41 8.81 9.97
C SER A 26 -6.05 8.32 10.44
N ILE A 27 -5.93 7.03 10.80
CA ILE A 27 -4.65 6.42 11.15
C ILE A 27 -3.67 6.50 9.97
N VAL A 28 -4.11 6.18 8.75
CA VAL A 28 -3.26 6.30 7.55
C VAL A 28 -2.81 7.74 7.33
N GLN A 29 -3.71 8.71 7.43
CA GLN A 29 -3.36 10.14 7.32
C GLN A 29 -2.29 10.54 8.34
N ARG A 30 -2.41 10.09 9.60
CA ARG A 30 -1.42 10.38 10.65
C ARG A 30 -0.06 9.76 10.35
N ILE A 31 -0.02 8.51 9.86
CA ILE A 31 1.22 7.85 9.48
C ILE A 31 1.92 8.60 8.34
N VAL A 32 1.17 8.98 7.30
CA VAL A 32 1.70 9.74 6.17
C VAL A 32 2.21 11.11 6.64
N THR A 33 1.47 11.79 7.52
CA THR A 33 1.89 13.08 8.08
C THR A 33 3.22 12.95 8.84
N ILE A 34 3.38 11.90 9.66
CA ILE A 34 4.64 11.64 10.37
C ILE A 34 5.77 11.35 9.37
N ALA A 35 5.53 10.54 8.35
CA ALA A 35 6.53 10.24 7.32
C ALA A 35 6.96 11.50 6.56
N GLU A 36 6.04 12.43 6.30
CA GLU A 36 6.34 13.72 5.67
C GLU A 36 7.19 14.61 6.58
N THR A 37 6.83 14.72 7.86
CA THR A 37 7.59 15.54 8.84
C THR A 37 9.02 15.04 9.02
N GLU A 38 9.24 13.73 8.85
CA GLU A 38 10.56 13.10 8.90
C GLU A 38 11.29 13.10 7.54
N ASN A 39 10.74 13.77 6.52
CA ASN A 39 11.28 13.83 5.15
C ASN A 39 11.46 12.45 4.48
N LEU A 40 10.56 11.51 4.76
CA LEU A 40 10.59 10.14 4.20
C LEU A 40 9.77 9.99 2.90
N ILE A 41 9.07 11.05 2.47
CA ILE A 41 8.28 11.06 1.23
C ILE A 41 9.05 11.83 0.16
N LEU A 42 9.64 11.07 -0.76
CA LEU A 42 10.30 11.56 -1.98
C LEU A 42 9.31 11.60 -3.15
N GLY A 43 9.64 12.30 -4.24
CA GLY A 43 8.72 12.45 -5.39
C GLY A 43 8.36 11.14 -6.10
N GLU A 44 9.25 10.14 -6.04
CA GLU A 44 9.04 8.80 -6.59
C GLU A 44 8.32 7.83 -5.62
N THR A 45 7.91 8.31 -4.44
CA THR A 45 7.30 7.47 -3.41
C THR A 45 5.95 6.94 -3.89
N SER A 46 5.71 5.66 -3.63
CA SER A 46 4.41 5.02 -3.84
C SER A 46 3.92 4.47 -2.51
N LEU A 47 2.63 4.65 -2.21
CA LEU A 47 2.01 4.13 -1.00
C LEU A 47 1.25 2.85 -1.32
N GLY A 48 1.74 1.72 -0.77
CA GLY A 48 1.05 0.44 -0.80
C GLY A 48 0.33 0.19 0.52
N LEU A 49 -0.98 -0.02 0.48
CA LEU A 49 -1.79 -0.39 1.62
C LEU A 49 -2.22 -1.84 1.51
N THR A 50 -1.96 -2.62 2.56
CA THR A 50 -2.23 -4.06 2.57
C THR A 50 -2.85 -4.55 3.88
N GLY A 51 -3.49 -5.72 3.81
CA GLY A 51 -4.19 -6.37 4.91
C GLY A 51 -5.68 -6.00 4.96
N ARG A 52 -6.50 -6.97 5.39
CA ARG A 52 -7.98 -6.84 5.45
C ARG A 52 -8.44 -5.64 6.30
N ALA A 53 -7.64 -5.23 7.27
CA ALA A 53 -7.93 -4.08 8.12
C ALA A 53 -8.06 -2.77 7.33
N ILE A 54 -7.41 -2.65 6.17
CA ILE A 54 -7.43 -1.44 5.35
C ILE A 54 -8.09 -1.64 3.98
N THR A 55 -8.12 -2.87 3.46
CA THR A 55 -8.65 -3.17 2.11
C THR A 55 -10.16 -3.44 2.05
N THR A 56 -10.85 -3.50 3.20
CA THR A 56 -12.28 -3.82 3.28
C THR A 56 -13.16 -2.59 3.49
N GLY A 57 -14.49 -2.73 3.34
CA GLY A 57 -15.45 -1.64 3.61
C GLY A 57 -15.24 -0.43 2.70
N GLN A 58 -15.49 0.78 3.20
CA GLN A 58 -15.32 2.03 2.48
C GLN A 58 -13.91 2.64 2.65
N LYS A 59 -13.04 2.00 3.44
CA LYS A 59 -11.68 2.49 3.75
C LYS A 59 -10.86 2.83 2.49
N PRO A 60 -10.78 1.98 1.45
CA PRO A 60 -10.01 2.31 0.27
C PRO A 60 -10.53 3.57 -0.45
N SER A 61 -11.85 3.71 -0.54
CA SER A 61 -12.52 4.86 -1.16
C SER A 61 -12.30 6.15 -0.37
N ILE A 62 -12.41 6.10 0.96
CA ILE A 62 -12.15 7.25 1.84
C ILE A 62 -10.69 7.69 1.71
N ILE A 63 -9.75 6.76 1.82
CA ILE A 63 -8.31 7.07 1.74
C ILE A 63 -7.96 7.66 0.38
N ALA A 64 -8.42 7.06 -0.72
CA ALA A 64 -8.12 7.55 -2.06
C ALA A 64 -8.67 8.98 -2.32
N LYS A 65 -9.75 9.38 -1.64
CA LYS A 65 -10.39 10.70 -1.83
C LYS A 65 -9.93 11.76 -0.84
N GLU A 66 -9.47 11.36 0.34
CA GLU A 66 -9.25 12.28 1.46
C GLU A 66 -7.80 12.34 1.93
N LEU A 67 -6.94 11.39 1.54
CA LEU A 67 -5.54 11.38 1.94
C LEU A 67 -4.81 12.57 1.33
N LYS A 68 -4.23 13.41 2.19
CA LYS A 68 -3.56 14.66 1.81
C LYS A 68 -2.13 14.72 2.32
N LEU A 69 -1.30 15.41 1.56
CA LEU A 69 0.02 15.90 2.01
C LEU A 69 -0.15 17.17 2.84
N HIS A 70 0.89 17.60 3.55
CA HIS A 70 0.86 18.83 4.36
C HIS A 70 0.56 20.07 3.50
N SER A 71 0.97 20.04 2.22
CA SER A 71 0.62 21.06 1.22
C SER A 71 -0.89 21.22 0.96
N GLY A 72 -1.72 20.27 1.41
CA GLY A 72 -3.16 20.24 1.18
C GLY A 72 -3.58 19.52 -0.10
N ASN A 73 -2.62 19.18 -0.97
CA ASN A 73 -2.85 18.40 -2.18
C ASN A 73 -3.22 16.95 -1.84
N LEU A 74 -4.03 16.31 -2.68
CA LEU A 74 -4.32 14.89 -2.50
C LEU A 74 -3.07 14.07 -2.82
N TRP A 75 -2.87 12.98 -2.08
CA TRP A 75 -1.79 12.03 -2.35
C TRP A 75 -1.82 11.59 -3.81
N THR A 76 -3.01 11.27 -4.33
CA THR A 76 -3.25 10.77 -5.68
C THR A 76 -2.91 11.76 -6.79
N ASP A 77 -2.76 13.05 -6.49
CA ASP A 77 -2.39 14.06 -7.47
C ASP A 77 -0.90 14.01 -7.82
N SER A 78 -0.08 13.46 -6.93
CA SER A 78 1.38 13.51 -7.02
C SER A 78 2.06 12.15 -6.86
N HIS A 79 1.42 11.19 -6.22
CA HIS A 79 1.99 9.90 -5.87
C HIS A 79 1.04 8.75 -6.17
N GLN A 80 1.60 7.57 -6.40
CA GLN A 80 0.81 6.35 -6.62
C GLN A 80 0.26 5.81 -5.30
N LEU A 81 -0.98 5.36 -5.32
CA LEU A 81 -1.66 4.69 -4.20
C LEU A 81 -2.18 3.34 -4.67
N VAL A 82 -1.78 2.26 -4.00
CA VAL A 82 -2.14 0.90 -4.38
C VAL A 82 -2.71 0.14 -3.19
N PHE A 83 -3.85 -0.51 -3.38
CA PHE A 83 -4.44 -1.42 -2.39
C PHE A 83 -4.19 -2.86 -2.81
N VAL A 84 -3.58 -3.66 -1.93
CA VAL A 84 -3.18 -5.04 -2.23
C VAL A 84 -3.66 -5.96 -1.11
N GLU A 85 -4.31 -7.07 -1.45
CA GLU A 85 -4.84 -7.99 -0.44
C GLU A 85 -3.75 -8.56 0.48
N ASP A 86 -2.67 -9.05 -0.09
CA ASP A 86 -1.49 -9.54 0.65
C ASP A 86 -0.20 -9.08 -0.02
N GLY A 87 0.22 -7.85 0.31
CA GLY A 87 1.43 -7.23 -0.25
C GLY A 87 2.71 -7.96 0.18
N LEU A 88 2.70 -8.59 1.35
CA LEU A 88 3.85 -9.35 1.88
C LEU A 88 4.02 -10.66 1.13
N ALA A 89 2.98 -11.50 1.05
CA ALA A 89 3.06 -12.76 0.31
C ALA A 89 3.19 -12.52 -1.19
N MET A 90 2.51 -11.51 -1.75
CA MET A 90 2.64 -11.15 -3.15
C MET A 90 4.06 -10.65 -3.43
N GLY A 91 4.61 -9.77 -2.59
CA GLY A 91 6.00 -9.30 -2.69
C GLY A 91 7.01 -10.46 -2.59
N ALA A 92 6.81 -11.38 -1.64
CA ALA A 92 7.67 -12.56 -1.47
C ALA A 92 7.57 -13.53 -2.66
N ALA A 93 6.37 -13.79 -3.17
CA ALA A 93 6.14 -14.65 -4.34
C ALA A 93 6.75 -14.02 -5.59
N VAL A 94 6.57 -12.72 -5.76
CA VAL A 94 7.13 -11.92 -6.85
C VAL A 94 8.66 -11.93 -6.77
N ALA A 95 9.25 -11.76 -5.59
CA ALA A 95 10.70 -11.88 -5.39
C ALA A 95 11.21 -13.32 -5.65
N ALA A 96 10.53 -14.36 -5.17
CA ALA A 96 10.88 -15.75 -5.40
C ALA A 96 10.80 -16.14 -6.88
N ARG A 97 9.80 -15.62 -7.59
CA ARG A 97 9.66 -15.72 -9.05
C ARG A 97 10.81 -15.01 -9.75
N CYS A 98 11.16 -13.80 -9.33
CA CYS A 98 12.35 -13.14 -9.82
C CYS A 98 13.61 -13.99 -9.54
N MET A 99 13.76 -14.60 -8.36
CA MET A 99 14.94 -15.41 -7.98
C MET A 99 15.09 -16.73 -8.72
N ASN A 100 14.00 -17.42 -9.05
CA ASN A 100 14.02 -18.69 -9.76
C ASN A 100 14.00 -18.55 -11.29
N SER A 101 14.44 -17.40 -11.80
CA SER A 101 14.45 -17.13 -13.24
C SER A 101 13.05 -17.19 -13.86
N MET A 102 11.99 -17.03 -13.07
CA MET A 102 10.61 -16.98 -13.59
C MET A 102 10.28 -15.63 -14.26
N GLY A 103 11.30 -14.78 -14.53
CA GLY A 103 11.25 -13.52 -15.28
C GLY A 103 12.55 -13.28 -16.06
N THR A 104 12.66 -12.21 -16.84
CA THR A 104 13.86 -11.87 -17.66
C THR A 104 14.46 -10.51 -17.25
N THR A 105 15.69 -10.15 -17.62
CA THR A 105 16.27 -8.81 -17.30
C THR A 105 15.42 -7.70 -17.79
N ARG A 106 14.82 -7.89 -18.94
CA ARG A 106 14.14 -6.79 -19.59
C ARG A 106 12.71 -6.72 -19.09
N CYS A 107 12.14 -7.86 -18.68
CA CYS A 107 10.79 -7.95 -18.12
C CYS A 107 10.77 -8.84 -16.85
N PRO A 108 10.83 -8.21 -15.67
CA PRO A 108 10.86 -8.91 -14.38
C PRO A 108 9.54 -9.59 -14.07
N MET A 109 9.58 -10.79 -13.48
CA MET A 109 8.54 -11.13 -12.51
C MET A 109 8.99 -10.55 -11.17
N GLY A 110 8.79 -9.24 -10.99
CA GLY A 110 8.97 -8.54 -9.71
C GLY A 110 10.04 -7.48 -9.52
N GLY A 111 10.50 -6.75 -10.51
CA GLY A 111 9.78 -5.54 -10.91
C GLY A 111 10.57 -4.34 -10.40
N ARG A 112 10.85 -3.34 -11.23
CA ARG A 112 11.35 -2.05 -10.73
C ARG A 112 10.45 -0.94 -11.23
N ALA A 113 10.05 -0.06 -10.31
CA ALA A 113 9.36 1.18 -10.66
C ALA A 113 10.40 2.14 -11.25
N GLY A 114 10.17 2.59 -12.49
CA GLY A 114 11.10 3.43 -13.26
C GLY A 114 12.29 2.70 -13.88
N ASP A 115 12.42 1.39 -13.68
CA ASP A 115 13.63 0.64 -14.04
C ASP A 115 13.28 -0.73 -14.67
N ARG A 116 14.27 -1.41 -15.25
CA ARG A 116 14.08 -2.78 -15.79
C ARG A 116 14.51 -3.84 -14.77
N CYS A 117 14.02 -5.08 -14.91
CA CYS A 117 14.50 -6.21 -14.10
C CYS A 117 16.00 -6.43 -14.26
N ILE A 118 16.46 -7.43 -13.53
CA ILE A 118 17.84 -7.85 -13.47
C ILE A 118 18.03 -9.33 -13.84
N MET A 119 16.99 -10.04 -14.28
CA MET A 119 17.06 -11.48 -14.51
C MET A 119 17.90 -11.97 -15.71
N ALA A 120 18.24 -11.16 -16.69
CA ALA A 120 19.15 -11.53 -17.80
C ALA A 120 20.48 -10.75 -17.87
N GLU A 121 20.80 -9.99 -16.84
CA GLU A 121 22.16 -9.98 -16.33
C GLU A 121 22.36 -11.31 -15.60
N ARG A 122 21.36 -11.80 -14.85
CA ARG A 122 21.46 -13.10 -14.17
C ARG A 122 21.64 -14.29 -15.11
N MET A 123 21.07 -14.27 -16.31
CA MET A 123 21.31 -15.33 -17.30
C MET A 123 22.63 -15.18 -18.07
N LYS A 124 23.11 -13.96 -18.38
CA LYS A 124 24.47 -13.76 -18.95
C LYS A 124 25.57 -14.31 -18.05
N LEU A 125 25.29 -14.32 -16.75
CA LEU A 125 26.15 -14.84 -15.70
C LEU A 125 26.11 -16.35 -15.62
N GLN A 126 24.93 -16.97 -15.76
CA GLN A 126 24.81 -18.43 -15.65
C GLN A 126 25.44 -19.18 -16.84
N SER A 127 25.78 -18.49 -17.94
CA SER A 127 26.37 -19.06 -19.15
C SER A 127 27.88 -18.84 -19.31
N LYS A 128 28.61 -18.34 -18.31
CA LYS A 128 30.08 -18.26 -18.32
C LYS A 128 30.77 -19.43 -17.61
N LYS A 129 29.98 -20.39 -17.13
CA LYS A 129 30.44 -21.70 -16.64
C LYS A 129 30.41 -22.70 -17.79
#